data_AF-A0A2E2D0B2-F1
#
_entry.id   AF-A0A2E2D0B2-F1
#
_cell.length_a   1.000
_cell.length_b   1.000
_cell.length_c   1.000
_cell.angle_alpha   90.00
_cell.angle_beta   90.00
_cell.angle_gamma   90.00
#
_symmetry.space_group_name_H-M   'P 1'
#
loop_
_entity.id
_entity.type
_entity.pdbx_description
1 polymer ?
#
loop_
_entity_poly.entity_id
_entity_poly.type
_entity_poly.pdbx_seq_one_letter_code
_entity_poly.pdbx_strand_id
1 'polypeptide(L)'
;MKKLLILPMLFFSAIMVADGHNKSDKSAKERMQNHPNVLLSYKECKETKDGIGGLLSAADSIWREIEMNPENEKKWAEATVLADLAANYSTVYDVWCKDMINKRMKMRMKAGKKAKKEKDN
;
A
#
# COMPACT_ATOMS: atom_id res chain seq x y z
N MET A 1 -0.80 16.72 -51.66
CA MET A 1 -1.54 16.69 -50.37
C MET A 1 -0.52 16.64 -49.23
N LYS A 2 -0.19 17.79 -48.66
CA LYS A 2 0.78 17.93 -47.56
C LYS A 2 0.02 18.32 -46.31
N LYS A 3 0.36 17.64 -45.21
CA LYS A 3 -0.37 17.55 -43.96
C LYS A 3 -0.46 18.91 -43.23
N LEU A 4 -1.65 19.17 -42.67
CA LEU A 4 -1.90 20.20 -41.66
C LEU A 4 -0.96 20.01 -40.46
N LEU A 5 -0.27 21.07 -40.04
CA LEU A 5 0.22 21.22 -38.68
C LEU A 5 -0.30 22.54 -38.14
N ILE A 6 -1.37 22.45 -37.34
CA ILE A 6 -1.92 23.54 -36.55
C ILE A 6 -1.19 23.55 -35.20
N LEU A 7 -0.62 24.72 -34.88
CA LEU A 7 -0.04 25.14 -33.60
C LEU A 7 -1.08 25.03 -32.44
N PRO A 8 -0.70 24.97 -31.13
CA PRO A 8 0.00 26.10 -30.52
C PRO A 8 1.08 25.76 -29.48
N MET A 9 2.16 26.54 -29.52
CA MET A 9 2.89 26.92 -28.31
C MET A 9 1.96 27.75 -27.43
N LEU A 10 1.70 27.30 -26.20
CA LEU A 10 1.35 28.11 -25.04
C LEU A 10 1.08 27.14 -23.89
N PHE A 11 1.98 27.11 -22.90
CA PHE A 11 1.70 27.07 -21.46
C PHE A 11 3.06 27.01 -20.72
N PHE A 12 3.84 28.08 -20.87
CA PHE A 12 4.75 28.49 -19.81
C PHE A 12 3.91 29.34 -18.84
N SER A 13 3.30 28.69 -17.85
CA SER A 13 2.78 29.39 -16.69
C SER A 13 3.23 28.64 -15.45
N ALA A 14 4.04 29.34 -14.68
CA ALA A 14 4.66 28.93 -13.45
C ALA A 14 3.70 28.17 -12.52
N ILE A 15 4.15 27.03 -12.03
CA ILE A 15 3.64 26.46 -10.78
C ILE A 15 4.72 26.71 -9.72
N MET A 16 4.85 27.98 -9.31
CA MET A 16 5.28 28.26 -7.95
C MET A 16 4.07 28.07 -7.05
N VAL A 17 3.91 26.86 -6.56
CA VAL A 17 3.03 26.61 -5.41
C VAL A 17 3.87 26.91 -4.18
N ALA A 18 3.76 28.16 -3.72
CA ALA A 18 4.09 28.55 -2.36
C ALA A 18 3.01 27.95 -1.46
N ASP A 19 3.34 26.84 -0.82
CA ASP A 19 2.42 26.16 0.08
C ASP A 19 3.18 25.94 1.39
N GLY A 20 2.77 26.72 2.39
CA GLY A 20 3.37 26.78 3.73
C GLY A 20 3.10 25.50 4.52
N HIS A 21 3.60 24.37 4.04
CA HIS A 21 3.51 23.09 4.72
C HIS A 21 4.55 23.03 5.84
N ASN A 22 4.04 22.93 7.07
CA ASN A 22 4.75 22.77 8.32
C ASN A 22 6.05 21.95 8.19
N LYS A 23 7.19 22.59 8.48
CA LYS A 23 8.53 21.94 8.55
C LYS A 23 8.54 20.69 9.46
N SER A 24 7.60 20.57 10.39
CA SER A 24 7.44 19.41 11.27
C SER A 24 7.08 18.12 10.54
N ASP A 25 6.25 18.15 9.49
CA ASP A 25 5.81 16.94 8.77
C ASP A 25 6.92 16.34 7.90
N LYS A 26 7.75 17.19 7.26
CA LYS A 26 8.96 16.72 6.56
C LYS A 26 9.90 16.03 7.54
N SER A 27 10.17 16.63 8.71
CA SER A 27 11.09 16.07 9.70
C SER A 27 10.61 14.73 10.29
N ALA A 28 9.31 14.53 10.46
CA ALA A 28 8.76 13.27 10.97
C ALA A 28 8.79 12.15 9.92
N LYS A 29 8.46 12.48 8.67
CA LYS A 29 8.55 11.55 7.53
C LYS A 29 10.00 11.15 7.27
N GLU A 30 10.92 12.09 7.32
CA GLU A 30 12.36 11.89 7.14
C GLU A 30 12.95 11.05 8.29
N ARG A 31 12.57 11.30 9.55
CA ARG A 31 12.96 10.46 10.70
C ARG A 31 12.43 9.03 10.61
N MET A 32 11.24 8.83 10.04
CA MET A 32 10.71 7.48 9.80
C MET A 32 11.38 6.78 8.61
N GLN A 33 11.81 7.53 7.59
CA GLN A 33 12.52 6.95 6.43
C GLN A 33 14.00 6.66 6.73
N ASN A 34 14.60 7.38 7.68
CA ASN A 34 16.01 7.24 8.06
C ASN A 34 16.25 6.31 9.27
N HIS A 35 15.25 5.55 9.71
CA HIS A 35 15.47 4.55 10.77
C HIS A 35 16.16 3.32 10.16
N PRO A 36 17.26 2.82 10.76
CA PRO A 36 18.11 1.78 10.14
C PRO A 36 17.39 0.45 9.84
N ASN A 37 16.22 0.21 10.44
CA ASN A 37 15.40 -0.99 10.22
C ASN A 37 14.24 -0.77 9.24
N VAL A 38 14.21 0.32 8.47
CA VAL A 38 13.12 0.59 7.52
C VAL A 38 13.52 0.12 6.13
N LEU A 39 13.06 -1.09 5.79
CA LEU A 39 13.23 -1.70 4.47
C LEU A 39 12.13 -1.27 3.48
N LEU A 40 10.88 -1.19 3.94
CA LEU A 40 9.72 -0.86 3.12
C LEU A 40 9.06 0.43 3.61
N SER A 41 8.65 1.28 2.67
CA SER A 41 7.85 2.46 2.95
C SER A 41 6.41 2.08 3.28
N TYR A 42 5.65 3.03 3.84
CA TYR A 42 4.21 2.84 4.07
C TYR A 42 3.43 2.44 2.81
N LYS A 43 3.80 2.96 1.63
CA LYS A 43 3.13 2.63 0.37
C LYS A 43 3.39 1.18 -0.01
N GLU A 44 4.65 0.78 0.02
CA GLU A 44 5.07 -0.60 -0.27
C GLU A 44 4.45 -1.57 0.73
N CYS A 45 4.43 -1.23 2.02
CA CYS A 45 3.75 -2.04 3.03
C CYS A 45 2.25 -2.23 2.77
N LYS A 46 1.57 -1.20 2.23
CA LYS A 46 0.18 -1.33 1.82
C LYS A 46 0.06 -2.26 0.62
N GLU A 47 0.93 -2.10 -0.38
CA GLU A 47 0.96 -2.96 -1.57
C GLU A 47 1.28 -4.42 -1.22
N THR A 48 2.23 -4.67 -0.31
CA THR A 48 2.51 -6.01 0.23
C THR A 48 1.27 -6.61 0.90
N LYS A 49 0.57 -5.84 1.73
CA LYS A 49 -0.67 -6.29 2.39
C LYS A 49 -1.75 -6.65 1.36
N ASP A 50 -1.95 -5.78 0.38
CA ASP A 50 -2.97 -5.97 -0.65
C ASP A 50 -2.60 -7.17 -1.55
N GLY A 51 -1.31 -7.38 -1.83
CA GLY A 51 -0.77 -8.54 -2.55
C GLY A 51 -0.98 -9.86 -1.80
N ILE A 52 -0.72 -9.91 -0.49
CA ILE A 52 -1.05 -11.07 0.36
C ILE A 52 -2.54 -11.41 0.24
N GLY A 53 -3.40 -10.40 0.33
CA GLY A 53 -4.85 -10.58 0.17
C GLY A 53 -5.23 -11.14 -1.21
N GLY A 54 -4.59 -10.64 -2.27
CA GLY A 54 -4.79 -11.15 -3.63
C GLY A 54 -4.38 -12.63 -3.79
N LEU A 55 -3.23 -13.01 -3.23
CA LEU A 55 -2.76 -14.41 -3.25
C LEU A 55 -3.70 -15.35 -2.50
N LEU A 56 -4.15 -14.95 -1.30
CA LEU A 56 -5.13 -15.72 -0.53
C LEU A 56 -6.46 -15.85 -1.25
N SER A 57 -6.94 -14.77 -1.87
CA SER A 57 -8.17 -14.82 -2.67
C SER A 57 -8.05 -15.74 -3.87
N ALA A 58 -6.88 -15.77 -4.54
CA ALA A 58 -6.64 -16.66 -5.65
C ALA A 58 -6.58 -18.13 -5.18
N ALA A 59 -5.91 -18.40 -4.06
CA ALA A 59 -5.88 -19.73 -3.44
C ALA A 59 -7.30 -20.22 -3.06
N ASP A 60 -8.14 -19.37 -2.46
CA ASP A 60 -9.54 -19.70 -2.12
C ASP A 60 -10.37 -20.02 -3.37
N SER A 61 -10.16 -19.27 -4.46
CA SER A 61 -10.85 -19.55 -5.73
C SER A 61 -10.50 -20.94 -6.26
N ILE A 62 -9.22 -21.34 -6.19
CA ILE A 62 -8.78 -22.66 -6.62
C ILE A 62 -9.27 -23.74 -5.66
N TRP A 63 -9.31 -23.45 -4.36
CA TRP A 63 -9.85 -24.38 -3.36
C TRP A 63 -11.28 -24.81 -3.69
N ARG A 64 -12.14 -23.89 -4.17
CA ARG A 64 -13.50 -24.22 -4.62
C ARG A 64 -13.52 -25.17 -5.80
N GLU A 65 -12.53 -25.11 -6.69
CA GLU A 65 -12.39 -26.06 -7.80
C GLU A 65 -11.95 -27.44 -7.31
N ILE A 66 -11.07 -27.48 -6.30
CA ILE A 66 -10.62 -28.71 -5.64
C ILE A 66 -11.80 -29.40 -4.94
N GLU A 67 -12.68 -28.65 -4.26
CA GLU A 67 -13.86 -29.22 -3.60
C GLU A 67 -14.77 -29.98 -4.58
N MET A 68 -14.82 -29.53 -5.85
CA MET A 68 -15.58 -30.18 -6.91
C MET A 68 -14.85 -31.39 -7.52
N ASN A 69 -13.52 -31.41 -7.50
CA ASN A 69 -12.70 -32.53 -7.98
C ASN A 69 -11.43 -32.71 -7.13
N PRO A 70 -11.53 -33.41 -5.99
CA PRO A 70 -10.43 -33.53 -5.04
C PRO A 70 -9.22 -34.31 -5.57
N GLU A 71 -9.38 -35.12 -6.62
CA GLU A 71 -8.29 -35.91 -7.21
C GLU A 71 -7.42 -35.08 -8.18
N ASN A 72 -7.78 -33.82 -8.43
CA ASN A 72 -6.99 -32.94 -9.29
C ASN A 72 -5.74 -32.43 -8.58
N GLU A 73 -4.68 -33.24 -8.57
CA GLU A 73 -3.39 -32.94 -7.95
C GLU A 73 -2.78 -31.62 -8.44
N LYS A 74 -3.01 -31.25 -9.71
CA LYS A 74 -2.53 -29.99 -10.26
C LYS A 74 -3.14 -28.78 -9.54
N LYS A 75 -4.44 -28.84 -9.24
CA LYS A 75 -5.14 -27.74 -8.53
C LYS A 75 -4.68 -27.64 -7.09
N TRP A 76 -4.44 -28.77 -6.42
CA TRP A 76 -3.80 -28.79 -5.10
C TRP A 76 -2.43 -28.11 -5.12
N ALA A 77 -1.59 -28.43 -6.11
CA ALA A 77 -0.28 -27.80 -6.25
C ALA A 77 -0.40 -26.28 -6.48
N GLU A 78 -1.31 -25.83 -7.35
CA GLU A 78 -1.56 -24.41 -7.58
C GLU A 78 -2.01 -23.66 -6.31
N ALA A 79 -3.00 -24.21 -5.58
CA ALA A 79 -3.49 -23.62 -4.34
C ALA A 79 -2.39 -23.54 -3.27
N THR A 80 -1.58 -24.60 -3.16
CA THR A 80 -0.47 -24.66 -2.19
C THR A 80 0.58 -23.59 -2.48
N VAL A 81 1.02 -23.46 -3.74
CA VAL A 81 2.02 -22.44 -4.12
C VAL A 81 1.52 -21.02 -3.80
N LEU A 82 0.26 -20.72 -4.07
CA LEU A 82 -0.33 -19.40 -3.77
C LEU A 82 -0.42 -19.15 -2.27
N ALA A 83 -0.86 -20.15 -1.49
CA ALA A 83 -0.94 -20.04 -0.04
C ALA A 83 0.44 -19.87 0.60
N ASP A 84 1.44 -20.63 0.15
CA ASP A 84 2.82 -20.53 0.62
C ASP A 84 3.43 -19.17 0.29
N LEU A 85 3.19 -18.65 -0.92
CA LEU A 85 3.64 -17.32 -1.30
C LEU A 85 3.00 -16.25 -0.39
N ALA A 86 1.70 -16.37 -0.12
CA ALA A 86 0.99 -15.47 0.79
C ALA A 86 1.58 -15.54 2.22
N ALA A 87 1.90 -16.73 2.72
CA ALA A 87 2.50 -16.93 4.04
C ALA A 87 3.91 -16.33 4.13
N ASN A 88 4.74 -16.53 3.11
CA ASN A 88 6.08 -15.95 3.04
C ASN A 88 6.03 -14.42 3.03
N TYR A 89 5.18 -13.82 2.20
CA TYR A 89 5.01 -12.37 2.18
C TYR A 89 4.32 -11.82 3.43
N SER A 90 3.50 -12.62 4.12
CA SER A 90 2.96 -12.26 5.44
C SER A 90 4.08 -12.12 6.48
N THR A 91 5.12 -12.94 6.40
CA THR A 91 6.32 -12.78 7.25
C THR A 91 7.06 -11.49 6.93
N VAL A 92 7.21 -11.15 5.64
CA VAL A 92 7.79 -9.86 5.21
C VAL A 92 6.97 -8.69 5.78
N TYR A 93 5.64 -8.76 5.72
CA TYR A 93 4.76 -7.74 6.27
C TYR A 93 4.88 -7.63 7.80
N ASP A 94 4.93 -8.76 8.51
CA ASP A 94 5.03 -8.77 9.98
C ASP A 94 6.34 -8.11 10.45
N VAL A 95 7.47 -8.48 9.84
CA VAL A 95 8.80 -7.99 10.19
C VAL A 95 8.98 -6.50 9.83
N TRP A 96 8.56 -6.10 8.64
CA TRP A 96 8.95 -4.79 8.09
C TRP A 96 7.83 -3.74 8.09
N CYS A 97 6.57 -4.13 8.23
CA CYS A 97 5.43 -3.24 8.00
C CYS A 97 4.50 -3.06 9.19
N LYS A 98 4.21 -4.12 9.94
CA LYS A 98 3.18 -4.13 10.98
C LYS A 98 3.29 -2.98 11.98
N ASP A 99 4.48 -2.76 12.53
CA ASP A 99 4.69 -1.71 13.53
C ASP A 99 4.52 -0.31 12.97
N MET A 100 5.03 -0.08 11.76
CA MET A 100 4.88 1.21 11.06
C MET A 100 3.39 1.53 10.83
N ILE A 101 2.62 0.56 10.35
CA ILE A 101 1.18 0.69 10.09
C ILE A 101 0.44 0.95 11.40
N ASN A 102 0.69 0.15 12.44
CA ASN A 102 0.05 0.27 13.76
C ASN A 102 0.31 1.65 14.38
N LYS A 103 1.56 2.12 14.33
CA LYS A 103 1.94 3.45 14.82
C LYS A 103 1.18 4.54 14.06
N ARG A 104 1.10 4.46 12.73
CA ARG A 104 0.39 5.45 11.91
C ARG A 104 -1.11 5.46 12.21
N MET A 105 -1.73 4.30 12.36
CA MET A 105 -3.16 4.20 12.70
C MET A 105 -3.45 4.77 14.09
N LYS A 106 -2.59 4.50 15.08
CA LYS A 106 -2.70 5.09 16.43
C LYS A 106 -2.61 6.62 16.40
N MET A 107 -1.71 7.19 15.59
CA MET A 107 -1.61 8.65 15.42
C MET A 107 -2.88 9.23 14.78
N ARG A 108 -3.39 8.60 13.71
CA ARG A 108 -4.65 9.01 13.05
C ARG A 108 -5.85 8.98 14.01
N MET A 109 -5.99 7.92 14.80
CA MET A 109 -7.06 7.81 15.79
C MET A 109 -6.98 8.92 16.86
N LYS A 110 -5.78 9.23 17.35
CA LYS A 110 -5.59 10.33 18.30
C LYS A 110 -5.95 11.69 17.69
N ALA A 111 -5.51 11.94 16.45
CA ALA A 111 -5.84 13.17 15.73
C ALA A 111 -7.36 13.32 15.53
N GLY A 112 -8.04 12.26 15.10
CA GLY A 112 -9.50 12.26 14.95
C GLY A 112 -10.25 12.52 16.26
N LYS A 113 -9.79 11.94 17.38
CA LYS A 113 -10.36 12.21 18.72
C LYS A 113 -10.19 13.67 19.15
N LYS A 114 -9.04 14.29 18.85
CA LYS A 114 -8.81 15.72 19.16
C LYS A 114 -9.73 16.62 18.34
N ALA A 115 -9.77 16.41 17.02
CA ALA A 115 -10.62 17.19 16.12
C ALA A 115 -12.12 17.10 16.47
N LYS A 116 -12.58 15.96 17.01
CA LYS A 116 -13.96 15.84 17.51
C LYS A 116 -14.20 16.68 18.76
N LYS A 117 -13.29 16.62 19.74
CA LYS A 117 -13.40 17.43 20.98
C LYS A 117 -13.37 18.93 20.70
N GLU A 118 -12.63 19.38 19.70
CA GLU A 118 -12.57 20.78 19.29
C GLU A 118 -13.85 21.26 18.58
N LYS A 119 -14.65 20.34 18.01
CA LYS A 119 -15.95 20.66 17.39
C LYS A 119 -17.12 20.62 18.38
N ASP A 120 -16.95 19.88 19.47
CA ASP A 120 -17.95 19.71 20.52
C ASP A 120 -17.82 20.79 21.63
N ASN A 121 -16.80 21.65 21.56
CA ASN A 121 -16.56 22.83 22.43
C ASN A 121 -16.89 24.13 21.69
#